data_AF-A0A6V7UEH4-F1
#
_entry.id   AF-A0A6V7UEH4-F1
#
_cell.length_a   1.000
_cell.length_b   1.000
_cell.length_c   1.000
_cell.angle_alpha   90.00
_cell.angle_beta   90.00
_cell.angle_gamma   90.00
#
_symmetry.space_group_name_H-M   'P 1'
#
loop_
_entity.id
_entity.type
_entity.pdbx_description
1 polymer ?
#
loop_
_entity_poly.entity_id
_entity_poly.type
_entity_poly.pdbx_seq_one_letter_code
_entity_poly.pdbx_strand_id
1 'polypeptide(L)'
;MSILEIIFIFVFLLIPKSANSCSVSITKNILESSKGSSNVQLVITNKGNASICSVKFFLSLPSGSSTESNRNMRSVGNNHYRTPANVRIEPGASYKEAGLVIRGNGMPKICVLKTRRCDHKKGNTTIVKSTTPSSRNNSTIKSTKNNNNQVTTATIKSSKIPSETTKPPPSNNNSTIKSTKQTNNQVTTPITPKSTIVPSETTTTQSTSGDSLVVPQVITTKDTCLSLSNASGIIDSELNSPIEDGIFTFYGAGGRGACGIDSDQPKMSAAASGSLFDSSAQWIPSCLSDQRVLLNDKICINKCVKITYNGKTLTVPITNKCPECPKNHVDLSQEAFLWLEPKGGVVGIARNAVITYITCPGQE
;
A
#
# COMPACT_ATOMS: atom_id res chain seq x y z
N MET A 1 54.80 41.54 43.09
CA MET A 1 53.39 41.22 43.44
C MET A 1 52.55 42.42 43.00
N SER A 2 52.21 42.58 41.72
CA SER A 2 51.24 41.82 40.90
C SER A 2 49.84 41.78 41.50
N ILE A 3 48.92 42.57 40.93
CA ILE A 3 47.59 42.13 40.53
C ILE A 3 47.23 42.95 39.27
N LEU A 4 47.08 42.20 38.17
CA LEU A 4 46.78 42.64 36.82
C LEU A 4 45.30 42.29 36.61
N GLU A 5 44.42 43.29 36.45
CA GLU A 5 43.01 43.06 36.16
C GLU A 5 42.82 42.57 34.72
N ILE A 6 42.29 41.36 34.59
CA ILE A 6 41.92 40.73 33.31
C ILE A 6 40.42 40.98 33.09
N ILE A 7 40.13 41.86 32.14
CA ILE A 7 38.78 42.08 31.61
C ILE A 7 38.39 40.86 30.76
N PHE A 8 37.58 39.96 31.31
CA PHE A 8 36.95 38.86 30.57
C PHE A 8 35.75 39.40 29.75
N ILE A 9 36.00 39.70 28.47
CA ILE A 9 34.93 39.96 27.50
C ILE A 9 34.24 38.61 27.20
N PHE A 10 33.07 38.40 27.80
CA PHE A 10 32.14 37.33 27.40
C PHE A 10 31.56 37.68 26.02
N VAL A 11 32.26 37.27 24.97
CA VAL A 11 31.70 37.22 23.61
C VAL A 11 30.64 36.13 23.59
N PHE A 12 29.37 36.52 23.74
CA PHE A 12 28.24 35.68 23.40
C PHE A 12 28.29 35.40 21.89
N LEU A 13 28.97 34.32 21.51
CA LEU A 13 28.83 33.69 20.20
C LEU A 13 27.37 33.25 20.07
N LEU A 14 26.57 34.08 19.42
CA LEU A 14 25.30 33.70 18.80
C LEU A 14 25.62 32.65 17.73
N ILE A 15 25.74 31.39 18.15
CA ILE A 15 25.75 30.26 17.23
C ILE A 15 24.34 30.21 16.62
N PRO A 16 24.15 30.49 15.32
CA PRO A 16 22.86 30.27 14.70
C PRO A 16 22.59 28.76 14.79
N LYS A 17 21.72 28.35 15.70
CA LYS A 17 21.12 27.03 15.66
C LYS A 17 20.41 26.94 14.32
N SER A 18 21.09 26.35 13.34
CA SER A 18 20.48 25.84 12.11
C SER A 18 19.61 24.65 12.52
N ALA A 19 18.52 24.97 13.21
CA ALA A 19 17.41 24.08 13.39
C ALA A 19 16.76 24.00 12.02
N ASN A 20 17.24 23.07 11.20
CA ASN A 20 16.43 22.42 10.18
C ASN A 20 15.28 21.73 10.92
N SER A 21 14.36 22.54 11.46
CA SER A 21 13.12 22.08 12.05
C SER A 21 12.43 21.33 10.91
N CYS A 22 12.32 20.02 11.08
CA CYS A 22 11.63 19.20 10.09
C CYS A 22 10.21 19.75 10.00
N SER A 23 9.88 20.37 8.87
CA SER A 23 8.55 20.93 8.60
C SER A 23 7.46 19.86 8.63
N VAL A 24 7.84 18.59 8.72
CA VAL A 24 6.95 17.44 8.94
C VAL A 24 7.48 16.58 10.08
N SER A 25 6.58 16.12 10.93
CA SER A 25 6.84 15.01 11.85
C SER A 25 5.91 13.84 11.57
N ILE A 26 6.38 12.62 11.78
CA ILE A 26 5.54 11.41 11.71
C ILE A 26 5.52 10.77 13.09
N THR A 27 4.34 10.67 13.70
CA THR A 27 4.12 9.89 14.92
C THR A 27 3.45 8.56 14.57
N LYS A 28 3.56 7.58 15.47
CA LYS A 28 3.04 6.22 15.29
C LYS A 28 2.08 5.93 16.42
N ASN A 29 0.89 5.47 16.09
CA ASN A 29 -0.08 4.98 17.07
C ASN A 29 -0.34 3.50 16.78
N ILE A 30 -0.29 2.65 17.79
CA ILE A 30 -0.72 1.26 17.67
C ILE A 30 -2.24 1.27 17.82
N LEU A 31 -2.96 0.86 16.78
CA LEU A 31 -4.41 0.74 16.82
C LEU A 31 -4.80 -0.60 17.45
N GLU A 32 -4.14 -1.67 17.02
CA GLU A 32 -4.37 -3.03 17.49
C GLU A 32 -3.06 -3.81 17.50
N SER A 33 -2.93 -4.74 18.44
CA SER A 33 -1.79 -5.66 18.51
C SER A 33 -2.28 -7.05 18.90
N SER A 34 -1.89 -8.06 18.12
CA SER A 34 -2.14 -9.47 18.38
C SER A 34 -0.81 -10.22 18.42
N LYS A 35 -0.81 -11.49 18.85
CA LYS A 35 0.43 -12.29 18.97
C LYS A 35 1.16 -12.39 17.63
N GLY A 36 2.14 -11.51 17.43
CA GLY A 36 3.00 -11.46 16.25
C GLY A 36 2.53 -10.54 15.12
N SER A 37 1.49 -9.71 15.29
CA SER A 37 1.12 -8.69 14.31
C SER A 37 0.60 -7.40 14.97
N SER A 38 0.91 -6.25 14.41
CA SER A 38 0.47 -4.94 14.91
C SER A 38 -0.03 -4.03 13.79
N ASN A 39 -1.21 -3.45 13.98
CA ASN A 39 -1.77 -2.41 13.10
C ASN A 39 -1.30 -1.04 13.60
N VAL A 40 -0.43 -0.39 12.82
CA VAL A 40 0.20 0.88 13.18
C VAL A 40 -0.33 2.00 12.28
N GLN A 41 -0.96 3.00 12.87
CA GLN A 41 -1.30 4.26 12.22
C GLN A 41 -0.10 5.20 12.21
N LEU A 42 0.14 5.85 11.07
CA LEU A 42 1.09 6.94 10.93
C LEU A 42 0.36 8.27 10.87
N VAL A 43 0.70 9.17 11.78
CA VAL A 43 0.17 10.53 11.81
C VAL A 43 1.23 11.49 11.30
N ILE A 44 1.07 11.93 10.06
CA ILE A 44 1.98 12.85 9.38
C ILE A 44 1.50 14.27 9.62
N THR A 45 2.22 15.04 10.43
CA THR A 45 1.83 16.41 10.82
C THR A 45 2.72 17.42 10.13
N ASN A 46 2.11 18.40 9.46
CA ASN A 46 2.80 19.53 8.86
C ASN A 46 3.01 20.63 9.92
N LYS A 47 4.24 20.76 10.39
CA LYS A 47 4.68 21.80 11.33
C LYS A 47 5.22 23.06 10.63
N GLY A 48 5.24 23.04 9.29
CA GLY A 48 5.66 24.18 8.48
C GLY A 48 4.54 25.20 8.25
N ASN A 49 4.88 26.26 7.52
CA ASN A 49 3.98 27.36 7.16
C ASN A 49 3.44 27.28 5.72
N ALA A 50 3.70 26.19 5.00
CA ALA A 50 3.23 25.98 3.64
C ALA A 50 2.58 24.60 3.53
N SER A 51 1.55 24.48 2.70
CA SER A 51 0.88 23.20 2.45
C SER A 51 1.85 22.19 1.83
N ILE A 52 1.74 20.92 2.24
CA ILE A 52 2.61 19.84 1.78
C ILE A 52 1.78 18.84 0.97
N CYS A 53 2.23 18.60 -0.26
CA CYS A 53 1.53 17.72 -1.21
C CYS A 53 2.25 16.38 -1.41
N SER A 54 3.32 16.13 -0.66
CA SER A 54 3.95 14.82 -0.60
C SER A 54 4.97 14.72 0.53
N VAL A 55 5.00 13.57 1.20
CA VAL A 55 6.05 13.19 2.14
C VAL A 55 6.63 11.85 1.72
N LYS A 56 7.95 11.78 1.53
CA LYS A 56 8.73 10.55 1.36
C LYS A 56 9.46 10.25 2.67
N PHE A 57 9.35 9.04 3.16
CA PHE A 57 9.96 8.61 4.41
C PHE A 57 10.54 7.20 4.30
N PHE A 58 11.47 6.87 5.17
CA PHE A 58 12.04 5.54 5.34
C PHE A 58 11.46 4.89 6.59
N LEU A 59 11.21 3.59 6.49
CA LEU A 59 10.73 2.72 7.56
C LEU A 59 11.82 1.71 7.92
N SER A 60 12.31 1.73 9.15
CA SER A 60 13.17 0.67 9.69
C SER A 60 12.34 -0.22 10.58
N LEU A 61 12.18 -1.48 10.16
CA LEU A 61 11.51 -2.49 10.94
C LEU A 61 12.47 -3.10 11.99
N PRO A 62 11.99 -3.52 13.16
CA PRO A 62 12.76 -4.34 14.09
C PRO A 62 13.24 -5.63 13.42
N SER A 63 14.34 -6.20 13.93
CA SER A 63 14.83 -7.50 13.45
C SER A 63 13.75 -8.58 13.57
N GLY A 64 13.61 -9.41 12.53
CA GLY A 64 12.56 -10.45 12.46
C GLY A 64 11.15 -9.94 12.18
N SER A 65 10.97 -8.64 11.89
CA SER A 65 9.67 -8.08 11.50
C SER A 65 9.59 -7.80 10.00
N SER A 66 8.39 -7.85 9.44
CA SER A 66 8.09 -7.53 8.04
C SER A 66 6.81 -6.69 7.94
N THR A 67 6.74 -5.80 6.95
CA THR A 67 5.48 -5.16 6.58
C THR A 67 4.60 -6.19 5.87
N GLU A 68 3.43 -6.46 6.41
CA GLU A 68 2.43 -7.36 5.81
C GLU A 68 1.57 -6.61 4.79
N SER A 69 1.12 -5.41 5.16
CA SER A 69 0.37 -4.52 4.29
C SER A 69 0.58 -3.05 4.68
N ASN A 70 0.20 -2.14 3.78
CA ASN A 70 0.17 -0.70 4.06
C ASN A 70 -1.08 -0.06 3.47
N ARG A 71 -1.66 0.90 4.19
CA ARG A 71 -2.83 1.68 3.77
C ARG A 71 -2.44 3.13 3.52
N ASN A 72 -3.04 3.76 2.50
CA ASN A 72 -2.93 5.20 2.28
C ASN A 72 -1.48 5.72 2.20
N MET A 73 -0.58 4.88 1.66
CA MET A 73 0.80 5.19 1.33
C MET A 73 1.27 4.24 0.23
N ARG A 74 2.26 4.67 -0.56
CA ARG A 74 2.83 3.88 -1.65
C ARG A 74 4.24 3.45 -1.29
N SER A 75 4.52 2.15 -1.39
CA SER A 75 5.89 1.63 -1.34
C SER A 75 6.67 2.09 -2.57
N VAL A 76 7.87 2.60 -2.38
CA VAL A 76 8.81 2.96 -3.46
C VAL A 76 10.08 2.11 -3.41
N GLY A 77 10.02 0.94 -2.75
CA GLY A 77 11.12 -0.01 -2.60
C GLY A 77 12.07 0.31 -1.45
N ASN A 78 12.85 -0.69 -1.01
CA ASN A 78 13.88 -0.55 0.03
C ASN A 78 13.34 0.09 1.33
N ASN A 79 12.14 -0.30 1.78
CA ASN A 79 11.41 0.30 2.91
C ASN A 79 11.19 1.82 2.84
N HIS A 80 11.23 2.38 1.63
CA HIS A 80 10.84 3.76 1.40
C HIS A 80 9.36 3.80 1.04
N TYR A 81 8.69 4.81 1.58
CA TYR A 81 7.27 5.05 1.35
C TYR A 81 7.04 6.50 0.97
N ARG A 82 5.93 6.74 0.29
CA ARG A 82 5.46 8.08 -0.06
C ARG A 82 3.97 8.20 0.19
N THR A 83 3.52 9.36 0.66
CA THR A 83 2.09 9.67 0.69
C THR A 83 1.50 9.64 -0.74
N PRO A 84 0.19 9.35 -0.88
CA PRO A 84 -0.52 9.40 -2.14
C PRO A 84 -0.38 10.76 -2.85
N ALA A 85 -0.55 10.77 -4.18
CA ALA A 85 -0.32 11.96 -5.00
C ALA A 85 -1.32 13.10 -4.75
N ASN A 86 -2.51 12.77 -4.27
CA ASN A 86 -3.62 13.66 -3.92
C ASN A 86 -3.57 14.15 -2.47
N VAL A 87 -2.62 13.68 -1.65
CA VAL A 87 -2.50 14.19 -0.27
C VAL A 87 -2.11 15.65 -0.28
N ARG A 88 -2.83 16.45 0.50
CA ARG A 88 -2.52 17.85 0.80
C ARG A 88 -2.67 18.06 2.30
N ILE A 89 -1.57 18.42 2.96
CA ILE A 89 -1.53 18.65 4.41
C ILE A 89 -1.30 20.14 4.63
N GLU A 90 -2.32 20.85 5.07
CA GLU A 90 -2.24 22.28 5.38
C GLU A 90 -1.30 22.57 6.56
N PRO A 91 -0.77 23.81 6.69
CA PRO A 91 -0.01 24.21 7.87
C PRO A 91 -0.75 23.88 9.17
N GLY A 92 -0.09 23.20 10.10
CA GLY A 92 -0.68 22.77 11.37
C GLY A 92 -1.59 21.53 11.29
N ALA A 93 -1.93 21.06 10.10
CA ALA A 93 -2.80 19.89 9.92
C ALA A 93 -2.02 18.56 9.97
N SER A 94 -2.78 17.48 10.13
CA SER A 94 -2.24 16.11 10.12
C SER A 94 -2.98 15.21 9.12
N TYR A 95 -2.24 14.33 8.47
CA TYR A 95 -2.74 13.19 7.70
C TYR A 95 -2.65 11.93 8.56
N LYS A 96 -3.81 11.39 8.95
CA LYS A 96 -3.94 10.27 9.91
C LYS A 96 -4.35 8.93 9.27
N GLU A 97 -4.60 8.93 7.96
CA GLU A 97 -5.13 7.75 7.27
C GLU A 97 -4.05 6.76 6.86
N ALA A 98 -2.79 7.19 6.87
CA ALA A 98 -1.64 6.34 6.59
C ALA A 98 -1.47 5.28 7.69
N GLY A 99 -1.12 4.06 7.30
CA GLY A 99 -0.71 3.04 8.26
C GLY A 99 -0.18 1.77 7.63
N LEU A 100 0.16 0.81 8.47
CA LEU A 100 0.77 -0.45 8.09
C LEU A 100 0.43 -1.55 9.08
N VAL A 101 0.31 -2.77 8.57
CA VAL A 101 0.28 -3.99 9.37
C VAL A 101 1.69 -4.56 9.38
N ILE A 102 2.24 -4.79 10.56
CA ILE A 102 3.60 -5.29 10.76
C ILE A 102 3.50 -6.66 11.41
N ARG A 103 4.06 -7.68 10.77
CA ARG A 103 4.29 -8.99 11.38
C ARG A 103 5.61 -8.95 12.14
N GLY A 104 5.63 -9.50 13.35
CA GLY A 104 6.78 -9.50 14.25
C GLY A 104 6.56 -8.63 15.49
N ASN A 105 7.63 -8.43 16.26
CA ASN A 105 7.60 -7.71 17.52
C ASN A 105 8.34 -6.37 17.41
N GLY A 106 7.73 -5.33 17.97
CA GLY A 106 8.35 -4.01 18.14
C GLY A 106 7.81 -2.94 17.19
N MET A 107 8.15 -1.69 17.49
CA MET A 107 7.65 -0.52 16.77
C MET A 107 8.68 -0.05 15.71
N PRO A 108 8.26 0.24 14.48
CA PRO A 108 9.20 0.66 13.45
C PRO A 108 9.78 2.04 13.77
N LYS A 109 10.99 2.33 13.30
CA LYS A 109 11.56 3.68 13.29
C LYS A 109 11.25 4.35 11.95
N ILE A 110 10.87 5.62 11.99
CA ILE A 110 10.49 6.37 10.79
C ILE A 110 11.39 7.59 10.66
N CYS A 111 11.92 7.80 9.45
CA CYS A 111 12.73 8.97 9.12
C CYS A 111 12.11 9.70 7.92
N VAL A 112 11.76 10.98 8.09
CA VAL A 112 11.30 11.81 6.98
C VAL A 112 12.51 12.11 6.10
N LEU A 113 12.43 11.73 4.82
CA LEU A 113 13.54 11.91 3.88
C LEU A 113 13.36 13.16 3.03
N LYS A 114 12.14 13.38 2.53
CA LYS A 114 11.84 14.48 1.62
C LYS A 114 10.40 14.91 1.73
N THR A 115 10.15 16.21 1.68
CA THR A 115 8.82 16.79 1.56
C THR A 115 8.72 17.59 0.26
N ARG A 116 7.51 17.69 -0.28
CA ARG A 116 7.20 18.54 -1.44
C ARG A 116 6.09 19.50 -1.07
N ARG A 117 6.36 20.80 -1.18
CA ARG A 117 5.32 21.84 -1.02
C ARG A 117 4.29 21.72 -2.14
N CYS A 118 3.05 22.09 -1.85
CA CYS A 118 2.05 22.26 -2.88
C CYS A 118 2.38 23.50 -3.71
N ASP A 119 2.44 23.38 -5.03
CA ASP A 119 2.53 24.54 -5.88
C ASP A 119 1.21 25.30 -5.83
N HIS A 120 1.21 26.54 -5.36
CA HIS A 120 0.03 27.42 -5.40
C HIS A 120 -0.44 27.73 -6.84
N LYS A 121 0.34 27.37 -7.87
CA LYS A 121 0.19 27.88 -9.24
C LYS A 121 -0.41 26.91 -10.27
N LYS A 122 -1.07 25.84 -9.85
CA LYS A 122 -2.00 25.12 -10.74
C LYS A 122 -3.36 25.00 -10.07
N GLY A 123 -4.04 26.14 -9.98
CA GLY A 123 -5.48 26.11 -10.11
C GLY A 123 -5.76 25.39 -11.42
N ASN A 124 -6.24 24.15 -11.33
CA ASN A 124 -6.99 23.57 -12.43
C ASN A 124 -8.30 24.37 -12.45
N THR A 125 -8.27 25.50 -13.15
CA THR A 125 -9.46 26.29 -13.46
C THR A 125 -10.36 25.39 -14.30
N THR A 126 -11.21 24.62 -13.64
CA THR A 126 -12.38 24.05 -14.31
C THR A 126 -13.22 25.25 -14.70
N ILE A 127 -13.26 25.50 -16.00
CA ILE A 127 -14.02 26.55 -16.66
C ILE A 127 -15.49 26.35 -16.29
N VAL A 128 -15.99 27.16 -15.36
CA VAL A 128 -17.40 27.57 -15.38
C VAL A 128 -17.43 28.88 -16.15
N LYS A 129 -17.91 28.82 -17.40
CA LYS A 129 -18.25 29.97 -18.22
C LYS A 129 -19.32 30.76 -17.46
N SER A 130 -18.94 31.91 -16.91
CA SER A 130 -19.86 32.96 -16.49
C SER A 130 -19.52 34.21 -17.28
N THR A 131 -20.52 34.72 -17.97
CA THR A 131 -20.49 35.77 -18.97
C THR A 131 -20.39 37.17 -18.34
N THR A 132 -19.62 38.06 -18.99
CA THR A 132 -19.69 39.55 -18.99
C THR A 132 -18.97 40.35 -17.87
N PRO A 133 -18.58 41.64 -18.10
CA PRO A 133 -17.20 42.01 -18.45
C PRO A 133 -16.58 43.17 -17.61
N SER A 134 -15.32 43.52 -17.94
CA SER A 134 -14.54 44.71 -17.52
C SER A 134 -13.78 44.55 -16.18
N SER A 135 -12.54 44.99 -15.98
CA SER A 135 -11.68 45.95 -16.67
C SER A 135 -10.19 45.59 -16.56
N ARG A 136 -9.41 46.07 -17.53
CA ARG A 136 -7.94 45.99 -17.65
C ARG A 136 -7.19 46.48 -16.42
N ASN A 137 -6.03 45.88 -16.14
CA ASN A 137 -4.76 46.62 -16.06
C ASN A 137 -3.56 45.67 -16.22
N ASN A 138 -2.75 45.95 -17.25
CA ASN A 138 -1.49 45.29 -17.56
C ASN A 138 -0.39 45.77 -16.61
N SER A 139 0.35 44.84 -16.00
CA SER A 139 1.68 45.13 -15.47
C SER A 139 2.64 44.01 -15.90
N THR A 140 3.56 44.39 -16.78
CA THR A 140 4.60 43.56 -17.36
C THR A 140 5.76 43.43 -16.37
N ILE A 141 5.94 42.26 -15.76
CA ILE A 141 7.14 41.96 -14.97
C ILE A 141 8.06 41.07 -15.83
N LYS A 142 9.20 41.64 -16.25
CA LYS A 142 10.32 40.91 -16.84
C LYS A 142 10.95 40.00 -15.78
N SER A 143 10.97 38.69 -16.01
CA SER A 143 11.70 37.73 -15.17
C SER A 143 13.14 37.61 -15.64
N THR A 144 14.09 37.94 -14.78
CA THR A 144 15.52 37.65 -14.96
C THR A 144 15.76 36.17 -14.62
N LYS A 145 16.28 35.41 -15.59
CA LYS A 145 16.77 34.04 -15.38
C LYS A 145 18.03 34.10 -14.52
N ASN A 146 18.04 33.39 -13.40
CA ASN A 146 19.25 33.12 -12.63
C ASN A 146 19.46 31.60 -12.58
N ASN A 147 20.41 31.11 -13.37
CA ASN A 147 20.89 29.73 -13.36
C ASN A 147 22.07 29.66 -12.39
N ASN A 148 21.94 28.89 -11.31
CA ASN A 148 23.10 28.36 -10.57
C ASN A 148 22.74 26.98 -10.00
N ASN A 149 23.03 25.94 -10.77
CA ASN A 149 23.10 24.56 -10.30
C ASN A 149 24.57 24.27 -9.96
N GLN A 150 24.93 24.34 -8.67
CA GLN A 150 26.20 23.83 -8.20
C GLN A 150 25.96 22.47 -7.54
N VAL A 151 26.32 21.42 -8.26
CA VAL A 151 26.33 20.03 -7.78
C VAL A 151 27.56 19.86 -6.90
N THR A 152 27.36 19.62 -5.60
CA THR A 152 28.43 19.20 -4.69
C THR A 152 28.28 17.72 -4.40
N THR A 153 29.15 16.92 -4.98
CA THR A 153 29.26 15.48 -4.73
C THR A 153 30.08 15.28 -3.45
N ALA A 154 29.45 14.85 -2.36
CA ALA A 154 30.14 14.49 -1.13
C ALA A 154 30.38 12.97 -1.10
N THR A 155 31.66 12.59 -1.24
CA THR A 155 32.16 11.23 -1.07
C THR A 155 32.19 10.88 0.42
N ILE A 156 31.34 9.94 0.85
CA ILE A 156 31.34 9.42 2.22
C ILE A 156 32.40 8.31 2.33
N LYS A 157 33.44 8.55 3.14
CA LYS A 157 34.41 7.55 3.57
C LYS A 157 33.74 6.55 4.51
N SER A 158 33.74 5.28 4.13
CA SER A 158 33.32 4.14 4.94
C SER A 158 34.32 3.90 6.08
N SER A 159 33.85 3.97 7.32
CA SER A 159 34.63 3.57 8.51
C SER A 159 34.30 2.13 8.88
N LYS A 160 35.38 1.34 9.01
CA LYS A 160 35.43 -0.08 9.32
C LYS A 160 35.12 -0.29 10.81
N ILE A 161 34.08 -1.06 11.13
CA ILE A 161 33.76 -1.50 12.51
C ILE A 161 34.40 -2.89 12.74
N PRO A 162 35.06 -3.14 13.90
CA PRO A 162 35.62 -4.45 14.23
C PRO A 162 34.54 -5.47 14.63
N SER A 163 34.63 -6.68 14.07
CA SER A 163 33.89 -7.86 14.51
C SER A 163 34.53 -8.42 15.77
N GLU A 164 33.79 -8.47 16.86
CA GLU A 164 34.17 -9.16 18.08
C GLU A 164 33.41 -10.49 18.16
N THR A 165 34.15 -11.58 18.09
CA THR A 165 33.68 -12.96 18.06
C THR A 165 33.54 -13.46 19.49
N THR A 166 32.32 -13.75 19.95
CA THR A 166 32.10 -14.50 21.21
C THR A 166 31.44 -15.84 20.93
N LYS A 167 32.06 -16.86 21.52
CA LYS A 167 31.83 -18.30 21.39
C LYS A 167 30.65 -18.72 22.30
N PRO A 168 29.69 -19.55 21.84
CA PRO A 168 28.60 -20.02 22.70
C PRO A 168 29.02 -21.25 23.55
N PRO A 169 28.45 -21.42 24.77
CA PRO A 169 28.64 -22.61 25.59
C PRO A 169 27.71 -23.76 25.15
N PRO A 170 28.08 -25.03 25.46
CA PRO A 170 27.35 -26.19 24.97
C PRO A 170 26.13 -26.50 25.86
N SER A 171 24.99 -26.73 25.22
CA SER A 171 23.79 -27.28 25.88
C SER A 171 23.53 -28.69 25.36
N ASN A 172 23.79 -29.67 26.22
CA ASN A 172 23.28 -31.04 26.11
C ASN A 172 21.75 -31.02 26.21
N ASN A 173 21.06 -31.71 25.31
CA ASN A 173 19.96 -32.58 25.71
C ASN A 173 19.61 -33.60 24.62
N ASN A 174 19.63 -34.84 25.08
CA ASN A 174 19.42 -36.09 24.38
C ASN A 174 17.91 -36.26 24.13
N SER A 175 17.48 -36.46 22.88
CA SER A 175 16.13 -36.97 22.59
C SER A 175 16.19 -38.01 21.50
N THR A 176 16.05 -39.25 21.92
CA THR A 176 15.96 -40.46 21.11
C THR A 176 14.65 -40.46 20.31
N ILE A 177 14.74 -40.34 18.98
CA ILE A 177 13.62 -40.63 18.08
C ILE A 177 13.97 -41.87 17.26
N LYS A 178 13.16 -42.91 17.44
CA LYS A 178 13.19 -44.15 16.66
C LYS A 178 12.85 -43.84 15.19
N SER A 179 13.79 -44.14 14.30
CA SER A 179 13.60 -44.07 12.85
C SER A 179 13.05 -45.38 12.32
N THR A 180 11.83 -45.34 11.77
CA THR A 180 11.21 -46.45 11.05
C THR A 180 11.63 -46.35 9.58
N LYS A 181 12.31 -47.39 9.07
CA LYS A 181 12.71 -47.54 7.66
C LYS A 181 11.48 -47.46 6.76
N GLN A 182 11.47 -46.50 5.84
CA GLN A 182 10.55 -46.46 4.70
C GLN A 182 11.33 -46.82 3.43
N THR A 183 10.85 -47.85 2.75
CA THR A 183 11.46 -48.46 1.56
C THR A 183 11.11 -47.64 0.33
N ASN A 184 12.12 -47.08 -0.35
CA ASN A 184 11.98 -46.40 -1.64
C ASN A 184 11.83 -47.44 -2.76
N ASN A 185 10.66 -47.50 -3.40
CA ASN A 185 10.52 -48.05 -4.75
C ASN A 185 10.34 -46.86 -5.72
N GLN A 186 11.43 -46.52 -6.39
CA GLN A 186 11.50 -45.44 -7.37
C GLN A 186 11.15 -46.04 -8.75
N VAL A 187 9.93 -45.77 -9.22
CA VAL A 187 9.50 -46.06 -10.59
C VAL A 187 9.78 -44.81 -11.43
N THR A 188 10.71 -44.93 -12.37
CA THR A 188 11.06 -43.90 -13.35
C THR A 188 10.07 -43.95 -14.52
N THR A 189 9.21 -42.94 -14.63
CA THR A 189 8.43 -42.67 -15.84
C THR A 189 9.09 -41.59 -16.71
N PRO A 190 8.93 -41.62 -18.05
CA PRO A 190 9.64 -40.76 -18.98
C PRO A 190 9.18 -39.30 -18.88
N ILE A 191 10.14 -38.38 -18.87
CA ILE A 191 9.94 -36.95 -18.76
C ILE A 191 9.65 -36.40 -20.17
N THR A 192 8.40 -36.02 -20.43
CA THR A 192 8.00 -35.26 -21.63
C THR A 192 8.42 -33.79 -21.45
N PRO A 193 8.92 -33.11 -22.50
CA PRO A 193 9.45 -31.75 -22.37
C PRO A 193 8.39 -30.74 -21.91
N LYS A 194 8.82 -29.97 -20.90
CA LYS A 194 8.15 -28.85 -20.22
C LYS A 194 7.72 -27.78 -21.23
N SER A 195 6.42 -27.69 -21.49
CA SER A 195 5.83 -26.58 -22.24
C SER A 195 5.72 -25.36 -21.31
N THR A 196 6.46 -24.31 -21.64
CA THR A 196 6.38 -23.01 -20.96
C THR A 196 5.04 -22.37 -21.30
N ILE A 197 4.10 -22.39 -20.36
CA ILE A 197 2.86 -21.61 -20.46
C ILE A 197 3.25 -20.14 -20.35
N VAL A 198 3.34 -19.47 -21.50
CA VAL A 198 3.35 -18.01 -21.59
C VAL A 198 1.95 -17.55 -21.17
N PRO A 199 1.80 -16.64 -20.18
CA PRO A 199 0.51 -16.06 -19.85
C PRO A 199 -0.08 -15.47 -21.12
N SER A 200 -1.22 -16.02 -21.56
CA SER A 200 -1.91 -15.55 -22.74
C SER A 200 -2.32 -14.11 -22.49
N GLU A 201 -1.73 -13.16 -23.24
CA GLU A 201 -2.14 -11.76 -23.24
C GLU A 201 -3.61 -11.73 -23.65
N THR A 202 -4.49 -11.74 -22.66
CA THR A 202 -5.92 -11.66 -22.87
C THR A 202 -6.20 -10.24 -23.31
N THR A 203 -6.38 -10.07 -24.62
CA THR A 203 -6.78 -8.82 -25.26
C THR A 203 -8.06 -8.33 -24.60
N THR A 204 -7.92 -7.37 -23.69
CA THR A 204 -9.04 -6.75 -23.00
C THR A 204 -9.81 -5.94 -24.04
N THR A 205 -10.99 -6.41 -24.44
CA THR A 205 -11.91 -5.63 -25.27
C THR A 205 -12.43 -4.46 -24.45
N GLN A 206 -11.67 -3.37 -24.39
CA GLN A 206 -12.09 -2.11 -23.80
C GLN A 206 -13.22 -1.53 -24.65
N SER A 207 -14.46 -1.73 -24.20
CA SER A 207 -15.59 -0.97 -24.70
C SER A 207 -15.40 0.49 -24.29
N THR A 208 -15.24 1.37 -25.26
CA THR A 208 -14.83 2.79 -25.12
C THR A 208 -15.92 3.72 -24.58
N SER A 209 -17.01 3.18 -24.02
CA SER A 209 -17.93 3.94 -23.19
C SER A 209 -17.32 4.07 -21.79
N GLY A 210 -16.68 5.21 -21.52
CA GLY A 210 -15.83 5.46 -20.34
C GLY A 210 -16.49 5.36 -18.96
N ASP A 211 -17.77 4.95 -18.91
CA ASP A 211 -18.58 4.87 -17.70
C ASP A 211 -18.72 3.43 -17.18
N SER A 212 -18.29 2.40 -17.92
CA SER A 212 -18.31 1.02 -17.43
C SER A 212 -17.02 0.28 -17.74
N LEU A 213 -16.42 -0.34 -16.72
CA LEU A 213 -15.23 -1.16 -16.86
C LEU A 213 -15.40 -2.48 -16.11
N VAL A 214 -15.10 -3.58 -16.79
CA VAL A 214 -15.03 -4.92 -16.22
C VAL A 214 -13.59 -5.39 -16.34
N VAL A 215 -12.98 -5.71 -15.20
CA VAL A 215 -11.62 -6.22 -15.13
C VAL A 215 -11.67 -7.73 -15.05
N PRO A 216 -11.09 -8.46 -16.03
CA PRO A 216 -11.10 -9.92 -16.01
C PRO A 216 -10.27 -10.46 -14.85
N GLN A 217 -10.60 -11.67 -14.39
CA GLN A 217 -9.73 -12.40 -13.47
C GLN A 217 -8.43 -12.80 -14.19
N VAL A 218 -7.30 -12.75 -13.48
CA VAL A 218 -6.01 -13.19 -14.02
C VAL A 218 -5.84 -14.70 -13.93
N ILE A 219 -6.55 -15.34 -13.00
CA ILE A 219 -6.53 -16.80 -12.80
C ILE A 219 -7.96 -17.33 -12.78
N THR A 220 -8.17 -18.48 -13.40
CA THR A 220 -9.47 -19.16 -13.48
C THR A 220 -9.55 -20.34 -12.50
N THR A 221 -10.73 -20.91 -12.30
CA THR A 221 -10.89 -22.17 -11.54
C THR A 221 -10.06 -23.32 -12.14
N LYS A 222 -9.92 -23.34 -13.46
CA LYS A 222 -9.09 -24.31 -14.19
C LYS A 222 -7.60 -24.18 -13.85
N ASP A 223 -7.10 -22.95 -13.76
CA ASP A 223 -5.69 -22.69 -13.44
C ASP A 223 -5.37 -23.00 -11.97
N THR A 224 -6.36 -22.82 -11.10
CA THR A 224 -6.17 -22.90 -9.66
C THR A 224 -6.46 -24.28 -9.08
N CYS A 225 -7.20 -25.14 -9.81
CA CYS A 225 -7.79 -26.37 -9.30
C CYS A 225 -8.72 -26.17 -8.08
N LEU A 226 -9.17 -24.94 -7.85
CA LEU A 226 -10.20 -24.65 -6.87
C LEU A 226 -11.57 -24.94 -7.48
N SER A 227 -12.45 -25.57 -6.70
CA SER A 227 -13.84 -25.80 -7.09
C SER A 227 -14.77 -25.12 -6.09
N LEU A 228 -15.78 -24.42 -6.60
CA LEU A 228 -16.86 -23.86 -5.79
C LEU A 228 -17.58 -24.92 -4.96
N SER A 229 -17.67 -26.16 -5.45
CA SER A 229 -18.34 -27.26 -4.72
C SER A 229 -17.60 -27.68 -3.45
N ASN A 230 -16.29 -27.47 -3.42
CA ASN A 230 -15.41 -27.95 -2.34
C ASN A 230 -14.91 -26.80 -1.46
N ALA A 231 -15.26 -25.56 -1.80
CA ALA A 231 -14.87 -24.37 -1.06
C ALA A 231 -15.90 -24.05 0.02
N SER A 232 -15.40 -23.66 1.19
CA SER A 232 -16.22 -23.12 2.26
C SER A 232 -16.42 -21.61 2.05
N GLY A 233 -17.31 -20.94 2.77
CA GLY A 233 -17.60 -19.52 2.54
C GLY A 233 -19.06 -19.14 2.61
N ILE A 234 -19.32 -17.91 3.06
CA ILE A 234 -20.68 -17.37 3.25
C ILE A 234 -21.06 -16.31 2.21
N ILE A 235 -20.16 -15.96 1.29
CA ILE A 235 -20.38 -14.87 0.32
C ILE A 235 -21.63 -15.05 -0.54
N ASP A 236 -22.06 -16.30 -0.78
CA ASP A 236 -23.20 -16.61 -1.64
C ASP A 236 -24.50 -15.94 -1.17
N SER A 237 -24.69 -15.73 0.15
CA SER A 237 -25.88 -15.06 0.69
C SER A 237 -25.91 -13.56 0.42
N GLU A 238 -24.80 -12.98 -0.02
CA GLU A 238 -24.64 -11.55 -0.27
C GLU A 238 -24.61 -11.22 -1.77
N LEU A 239 -24.66 -12.24 -2.64
CA LEU A 239 -24.56 -12.03 -4.08
C LEU A 239 -25.81 -11.32 -4.62
N ASN A 240 -25.57 -10.48 -5.61
CA ASN A 240 -26.60 -9.74 -6.35
C ASN A 240 -27.52 -8.89 -5.45
N SER A 241 -27.06 -8.56 -4.24
CA SER A 241 -27.77 -7.71 -3.29
C SER A 241 -27.05 -6.35 -3.23
N PRO A 242 -27.59 -5.30 -3.85
CA PRO A 242 -27.00 -3.97 -3.79
C PRO A 242 -26.97 -3.44 -2.36
N ILE A 243 -25.82 -2.90 -1.96
CA ILE A 243 -25.59 -2.26 -0.67
C ILE A 243 -25.40 -0.76 -0.94
N GLU A 244 -26.37 0.03 -0.51
CA GLU A 244 -26.33 1.50 -0.56
C GLU A 244 -25.34 2.08 0.46
N ASP A 245 -25.07 3.37 0.37
CA ASP A 245 -24.12 4.10 1.24
C ASP A 245 -22.74 3.43 1.31
N GLY A 246 -22.34 2.81 0.20
CA GLY A 246 -21.08 2.12 0.04
C GLY A 246 -19.89 3.05 0.17
N ILE A 247 -18.83 2.53 0.79
CA ILE A 247 -17.56 3.20 1.00
C ILE A 247 -16.51 2.45 0.20
N PHE A 248 -15.64 3.18 -0.48
CA PHE A 248 -14.42 2.58 -0.98
C PHE A 248 -13.19 3.41 -0.64
N THR A 249 -12.13 2.70 -0.29
CA THR A 249 -10.79 3.23 -0.02
C THR A 249 -9.79 2.59 -0.96
N PHE A 250 -8.50 2.82 -0.76
CA PHE A 250 -7.48 2.02 -1.43
C PHE A 250 -6.38 1.52 -0.50
N TYR A 251 -5.91 0.31 -0.77
CA TYR A 251 -4.71 -0.25 -0.15
C TYR A 251 -3.47 0.03 -0.99
N GLY A 252 -2.32 0.07 -0.33
CA GLY A 252 -1.04 0.19 -1.01
C GLY A 252 -0.61 -1.15 -1.62
N ALA A 253 -0.10 -1.09 -2.86
CA ALA A 253 0.36 -2.26 -3.59
C ALA A 253 1.58 -2.92 -2.92
N GLY A 254 1.52 -4.25 -2.78
CA GLY A 254 2.64 -5.09 -2.37
C GLY A 254 2.20 -6.41 -1.75
N GLY A 255 2.85 -7.51 -2.13
CA GLY A 255 2.65 -8.82 -1.53
C GLY A 255 1.46 -9.59 -2.10
N ARG A 256 1.11 -10.67 -1.39
CA ARG A 256 0.08 -11.62 -1.78
C ARG A 256 -1.17 -11.36 -0.95
N GLY A 257 -2.31 -11.19 -1.62
CA GLY A 257 -3.60 -10.97 -0.98
C GLY A 257 -4.09 -12.23 -0.25
N ALA A 258 -5.15 -12.06 0.54
CA ALA A 258 -5.76 -13.13 1.32
C ALA A 258 -6.25 -14.33 0.48
N CYS A 259 -6.48 -14.15 -0.83
CA CYS A 259 -6.83 -15.24 -1.73
C CYS A 259 -5.61 -16.00 -2.31
N GLY A 260 -4.39 -15.61 -1.96
CA GLY A 260 -3.16 -16.20 -2.50
C GLY A 260 -2.74 -15.63 -3.86
N ILE A 261 -3.43 -14.59 -4.33
CA ILE A 261 -3.16 -13.89 -5.59
C ILE A 261 -2.28 -12.68 -5.30
N ASP A 262 -1.31 -12.38 -6.17
CA ASP A 262 -0.44 -11.22 -5.97
C ASP A 262 -1.25 -9.92 -6.15
N SER A 263 -1.03 -8.96 -5.24
CA SER A 263 -1.86 -7.75 -5.11
C SER A 263 -1.79 -6.79 -6.31
N ASP A 264 -0.83 -6.99 -7.21
CA ASP A 264 -0.65 -6.26 -8.47
C ASP A 264 -1.21 -7.02 -9.69
N GLN A 265 -1.82 -8.19 -9.49
CA GLN A 265 -2.38 -9.03 -10.53
C GLN A 265 -3.82 -9.51 -10.19
N PRO A 266 -4.87 -8.94 -10.81
CA PRO A 266 -4.82 -7.83 -11.76
C PRO A 266 -4.48 -6.51 -11.08
N LYS A 267 -4.00 -5.55 -11.88
CA LYS A 267 -3.74 -4.17 -11.44
C LYS A 267 -4.95 -3.52 -10.77
N MET A 268 -6.16 -3.91 -11.18
CA MET A 268 -7.43 -3.43 -10.63
C MET A 268 -8.13 -4.59 -9.92
N SER A 269 -8.14 -4.56 -8.58
CA SER A 269 -8.76 -5.58 -7.73
C SER A 269 -9.35 -4.95 -6.48
N ALA A 270 -10.03 -5.76 -5.66
CA ALA A 270 -10.61 -5.33 -4.40
C ALA A 270 -10.25 -6.27 -3.24
N ALA A 271 -10.15 -5.67 -2.06
CA ALA A 271 -10.23 -6.35 -0.78
C ALA A 271 -11.66 -6.21 -0.23
N ALA A 272 -12.31 -7.34 0.05
CA ALA A 272 -13.67 -7.37 0.59
C ALA A 272 -13.68 -7.43 2.13
N SER A 273 -14.83 -7.14 2.73
CA SER A 273 -15.03 -7.20 4.18
C SER A 273 -14.53 -8.51 4.77
N GLY A 274 -13.81 -8.42 5.88
CA GLY A 274 -13.30 -9.59 6.58
C GLY A 274 -14.37 -10.54 7.09
N SER A 275 -15.60 -10.03 7.29
CA SER A 275 -16.76 -10.82 7.70
C SER A 275 -17.28 -11.76 6.61
N LEU A 276 -16.90 -11.54 5.35
CA LEU A 276 -17.29 -12.36 4.20
C LEU A 276 -16.33 -13.52 3.93
N PHE A 277 -15.18 -13.54 4.61
CA PHE A 277 -14.22 -14.63 4.58
C PHE A 277 -14.55 -15.65 5.65
N ASP A 278 -14.53 -16.92 5.30
CA ASP A 278 -14.68 -18.02 6.23
C ASP A 278 -13.37 -18.27 6.99
N SER A 279 -13.43 -18.12 8.31
CA SER A 279 -12.30 -18.38 9.20
C SER A 279 -11.83 -19.84 9.19
N SER A 280 -12.65 -20.76 8.70
CA SER A 280 -12.32 -22.19 8.57
C SER A 280 -11.74 -22.59 7.21
N ALA A 281 -11.69 -21.66 6.25
CA ALA A 281 -11.14 -21.92 4.92
C ALA A 281 -9.67 -22.37 5.00
N GLN A 282 -9.33 -23.37 4.18
CA GLN A 282 -8.01 -23.99 4.18
C GLN A 282 -7.16 -23.46 3.03
N TRP A 283 -5.85 -23.31 3.27
CA TRP A 283 -4.88 -23.05 2.21
C TRP A 283 -4.52 -24.35 1.52
N ILE A 284 -4.76 -24.44 0.21
CA ILE A 284 -4.49 -25.66 -0.57
C ILE A 284 -3.53 -25.37 -1.73
N PRO A 285 -2.72 -26.36 -2.14
CA PRO A 285 -1.88 -26.24 -3.34
C PRO A 285 -2.71 -25.91 -4.57
N SER A 286 -2.27 -24.94 -5.37
CA SER A 286 -2.89 -24.64 -6.66
C SER A 286 -2.27 -25.44 -7.79
N CYS A 287 -2.98 -25.48 -8.93
CA CYS A 287 -2.47 -26.02 -10.19
C CYS A 287 -1.66 -25.02 -11.03
N LEU A 288 -1.34 -23.85 -10.46
CA LEU A 288 -0.48 -22.88 -11.11
C LEU A 288 0.93 -23.44 -11.25
N SER A 289 1.64 -23.04 -12.31
CA SER A 289 2.99 -23.54 -12.62
C SER A 289 4.03 -23.23 -11.54
N ASP A 290 3.79 -22.21 -10.72
CA ASP A 290 4.63 -21.81 -9.60
C ASP A 290 4.25 -22.50 -8.27
N GLN A 291 3.25 -23.38 -8.28
CA GLN A 291 2.81 -24.19 -7.15
C GLN A 291 2.44 -23.37 -5.90
N ARG A 292 2.01 -22.11 -6.07
CA ARG A 292 1.55 -21.31 -4.93
C ARG A 292 0.33 -21.94 -4.26
N VAL A 293 0.13 -21.63 -2.98
CA VAL A 293 -1.09 -22.01 -2.25
C VAL A 293 -2.13 -20.91 -2.38
N LEU A 294 -3.40 -21.31 -2.48
CA LEU A 294 -4.55 -20.42 -2.54
C LEU A 294 -5.53 -20.75 -1.41
N LEU A 295 -6.32 -19.76 -1.00
CA LEU A 295 -7.34 -19.96 0.02
C LEU A 295 -8.58 -20.61 -0.61
N ASN A 296 -8.98 -21.79 -0.14
CA ASN A 296 -10.17 -22.50 -0.60
C ASN A 296 -11.45 -21.94 0.05
N ASP A 297 -11.67 -20.65 -0.20
CA ASP A 297 -12.85 -19.90 0.21
C ASP A 297 -13.64 -19.47 -1.03
N LYS A 298 -14.96 -19.58 -1.01
CA LYS A 298 -15.85 -19.16 -2.10
C LYS A 298 -15.63 -17.71 -2.49
N ILE A 299 -15.28 -16.82 -1.56
CA ILE A 299 -14.99 -15.41 -1.90
C ILE A 299 -13.74 -15.26 -2.78
N CYS A 300 -12.83 -16.22 -2.73
CA CYS A 300 -11.61 -16.26 -3.52
C CYS A 300 -11.78 -16.97 -4.86
N ILE A 301 -12.98 -17.49 -5.17
CA ILE A 301 -13.23 -18.31 -6.36
C ILE A 301 -14.35 -17.69 -7.20
N ASN A 302 -13.96 -17.08 -8.32
CA ASN A 302 -14.88 -16.48 -9.29
C ASN A 302 -15.86 -15.47 -8.65
N LYS A 303 -15.36 -14.59 -7.77
CA LYS A 303 -16.13 -13.51 -7.15
C LYS A 303 -15.52 -12.15 -7.45
N CYS A 304 -16.41 -11.22 -7.73
CA CYS A 304 -16.11 -9.84 -8.08
C CYS A 304 -16.95 -8.92 -7.20
N VAL A 305 -16.50 -7.67 -7.08
CA VAL A 305 -17.32 -6.58 -6.61
C VAL A 305 -17.61 -5.64 -7.77
N LYS A 306 -18.89 -5.30 -7.94
CA LYS A 306 -19.38 -4.25 -8.82
C LYS A 306 -19.64 -3.00 -7.98
N ILE A 307 -19.09 -1.88 -8.41
CA ILE A 307 -19.16 -0.60 -7.69
C ILE A 307 -19.73 0.43 -8.65
N THR A 308 -20.86 1.03 -8.28
CA THR A 308 -21.46 2.15 -9.02
C THR A 308 -21.22 3.44 -8.24
N TYR A 309 -20.58 4.43 -8.86
CA TYR A 309 -20.21 5.68 -8.20
C TYR A 309 -20.08 6.80 -9.24
N ASN A 310 -20.74 7.95 -8.99
CA ASN A 310 -20.72 9.12 -9.87
C ASN A 310 -21.01 8.80 -11.35
N GLY A 311 -22.01 7.95 -11.61
CA GLY A 311 -22.39 7.53 -12.97
C GLY A 311 -21.47 6.49 -13.60
N LYS A 312 -20.38 6.11 -12.94
CA LYS A 312 -19.46 5.06 -13.39
C LYS A 312 -19.74 3.72 -12.72
N THR A 313 -19.41 2.64 -13.41
CA THR A 313 -19.48 1.26 -12.93
C THR A 313 -18.13 0.58 -13.11
N LEU A 314 -17.56 0.08 -12.02
CA LEU A 314 -16.35 -0.74 -12.04
C LEU A 314 -16.66 -2.13 -11.50
N THR A 315 -16.33 -3.17 -12.25
CA THR A 315 -16.35 -4.56 -11.78
C THR A 315 -14.93 -5.08 -11.71
N VAL A 316 -14.50 -5.48 -10.51
CA VAL A 316 -13.13 -5.98 -10.26
C VAL A 316 -13.17 -7.27 -9.44
N PRO A 317 -12.19 -8.19 -9.65
CA PRO A 317 -12.10 -9.39 -8.85
C PRO A 317 -11.72 -9.09 -7.39
N ILE A 318 -12.23 -9.93 -6.50
CA ILE A 318 -11.84 -9.94 -5.09
C ILE A 318 -10.58 -10.80 -4.96
N THR A 319 -9.48 -10.20 -4.53
CA THR A 319 -8.18 -10.88 -4.39
C THR A 319 -7.64 -10.81 -2.97
N ASN A 320 -8.26 -9.99 -2.12
CA ASN A 320 -7.74 -9.71 -0.79
C ASN A 320 -8.87 -9.54 0.25
N LYS A 321 -8.46 -9.47 1.52
CA LYS A 321 -9.33 -9.25 2.69
C LYS A 321 -9.03 -7.88 3.28
N CYS A 322 -10.07 -7.13 3.63
CA CYS A 322 -10.01 -5.97 4.50
C CYS A 322 -10.64 -6.36 5.85
N PRO A 323 -9.84 -6.82 6.84
CA PRO A 323 -10.35 -7.37 8.10
C PRO A 323 -11.30 -6.43 8.85
N GLU A 324 -11.02 -5.13 8.82
CA GLU A 324 -11.73 -4.07 9.53
C GLU A 324 -12.93 -3.50 8.75
N CYS A 325 -13.03 -3.78 7.44
CA CYS A 325 -14.08 -3.19 6.62
C CYS A 325 -15.44 -3.83 6.94
N PRO A 326 -16.50 -3.04 7.18
CA PRO A 326 -17.87 -3.55 7.16
C PRO A 326 -18.26 -4.03 5.75
N LYS A 327 -19.38 -4.76 5.61
CA LYS A 327 -19.85 -5.30 4.31
C LYS A 327 -20.10 -4.23 3.24
N ASN A 328 -20.44 -3.01 3.63
CA ASN A 328 -20.60 -1.87 2.72
C ASN A 328 -19.29 -1.13 2.43
N HIS A 329 -18.12 -1.70 2.76
CA HIS A 329 -16.82 -1.09 2.52
C HIS A 329 -15.89 -2.07 1.80
N VAL A 330 -15.38 -1.64 0.64
CA VAL A 330 -14.32 -2.34 -0.10
C VAL A 330 -13.04 -1.51 -0.18
N ASP A 331 -11.90 -2.15 -0.06
CA ASP A 331 -10.61 -1.51 -0.21
C ASP A 331 -10.04 -1.83 -1.59
N LEU A 332 -9.92 -0.85 -2.48
CA LEU A 332 -9.54 -1.08 -3.87
C LEU A 332 -8.03 -1.05 -4.05
N SER A 333 -7.54 -1.70 -5.11
CA SER A 333 -6.22 -1.35 -5.59
C SER A 333 -6.20 0.14 -6.00
N GLN A 334 -5.02 0.75 -5.94
CA GLN A 334 -4.89 2.18 -6.22
C GLN A 334 -5.38 2.53 -7.64
N GLU A 335 -5.13 1.68 -8.62
CA GLU A 335 -5.57 1.84 -10.00
C GLU A 335 -7.10 1.79 -10.12
N ALA A 336 -7.76 0.85 -9.44
CA ALA A 336 -9.22 0.73 -9.42
C ALA A 336 -9.85 1.95 -8.75
N PHE A 337 -9.30 2.40 -7.63
CA PHE A 337 -9.73 3.61 -6.94
C PHE A 337 -9.65 4.84 -7.84
N LEU A 338 -8.50 5.07 -8.48
CA LEU A 338 -8.28 6.25 -9.32
C LEU A 338 -9.11 6.24 -10.61
N TRP A 339 -9.59 5.08 -11.06
CA TRP A 339 -10.52 5.02 -12.19
C TRP A 339 -11.92 5.56 -11.80
N LEU A 340 -12.43 5.14 -10.64
CA LEU A 340 -13.70 5.62 -10.08
C LEU A 340 -13.62 7.07 -9.59
N GLU A 341 -12.54 7.41 -8.88
CA GLU A 341 -12.32 8.70 -8.25
C GLU A 341 -10.93 9.28 -8.62
N PRO A 342 -10.78 9.84 -9.83
CA PRO A 342 -9.49 10.33 -10.34
C PRO A 342 -8.86 11.46 -9.53
N LYS A 343 -9.66 12.21 -8.75
CA LYS A 343 -9.15 13.25 -7.84
C LYS A 343 -8.58 12.66 -6.55
N GLY A 344 -8.69 11.34 -6.37
CA GLY A 344 -8.18 10.63 -5.21
C GLY A 344 -9.10 10.67 -3.98
N GLY A 345 -10.28 11.28 -4.09
CA GLY A 345 -11.28 11.37 -3.02
C GLY A 345 -10.84 12.27 -1.87
N VAL A 346 -11.68 12.36 -0.83
CA VAL A 346 -11.33 13.08 0.39
C VAL A 346 -10.43 12.16 1.20
N VAL A 347 -9.13 12.42 1.16
CA VAL A 347 -8.13 11.68 1.95
C VAL A 347 -8.02 10.18 1.56
N GLY A 348 -8.40 9.82 0.33
CA GLY A 348 -8.41 8.42 -0.13
C GLY A 348 -9.68 7.65 0.20
N ILE A 349 -10.73 8.35 0.64
CA ILE A 349 -12.03 7.77 0.94
C ILE A 349 -13.07 8.36 -0.02
N ALA A 350 -13.88 7.49 -0.61
CA ALA A 350 -15.08 7.85 -1.36
C ALA A 350 -16.31 7.17 -0.70
N ARG A 351 -17.45 7.86 -0.76
CA ARG A 351 -18.70 7.47 -0.08
C ARG A 351 -19.87 7.57 -1.05
N ASN A 352 -21.02 7.03 -0.66
CA ASN A 352 -22.26 7.04 -1.45
C ASN A 352 -22.11 6.27 -2.76
N ALA A 353 -21.33 5.19 -2.74
CA ALA A 353 -21.30 4.21 -3.83
C ALA A 353 -22.40 3.17 -3.62
N VAL A 354 -22.77 2.47 -4.68
CA VAL A 354 -23.54 1.23 -4.59
C VAL A 354 -22.57 0.07 -4.79
N ILE A 355 -22.46 -0.80 -3.79
CA ILE A 355 -21.60 -1.98 -3.82
C ILE A 355 -22.47 -3.22 -4.05
N THR A 356 -22.06 -4.11 -4.96
CA THR A 356 -22.74 -5.38 -5.18
C THR A 356 -21.69 -6.47 -5.36
N TYR A 357 -21.74 -7.49 -4.51
CA TYR A 357 -20.96 -8.70 -4.71
C TYR A 357 -21.61 -9.55 -5.79
N ILE A 358 -20.83 -10.03 -6.75
CA ILE A 358 -21.33 -10.81 -7.89
C ILE A 358 -20.36 -11.95 -8.22
N THR A 359 -20.85 -12.94 -8.95
CA THR A 359 -19.97 -13.85 -9.71
C THR A 359 -19.27 -13.03 -10.80
N CYS A 360 -17.97 -13.27 -11.04
CA CYS A 360 -17.29 -12.51 -12.09
C CYS A 360 -17.89 -12.84 -13.46
N PRO A 361 -18.18 -11.82 -14.30
CA PRO A 361 -18.71 -12.05 -15.63
C PRO A 361 -17.69 -12.77 -16.53
N GLY A 362 -18.19 -13.63 -17.43
CA GLY A 362 -17.38 -14.30 -18.45
C GLY A 362 -16.51 -15.45 -17.94
N GLN A 363 -16.93 -16.14 -16.87
CA GLN A 363 -16.22 -17.27 -16.25
C GLN A 363 -17.14 -18.49 -16.06
N GLU A 364 -18.13 -18.68 -16.95
CA GLU A 364 -18.97 -19.89 -16.98
C GLU A 364 -18.25 -21.08 -17.64
#